data_AF-A0AAN1QIM5-F1
#
_entry.id   AF-A0AAN1QIM5-F1
#
_cell.length_a   1.000
_cell.length_b   1.000
_cell.length_c   1.000
_cell.angle_alpha   90.00
_cell.angle_beta   90.00
_cell.angle_gamma   90.00
#
_symmetry.space_group_name_H-M   'P 1'
#
loop_
_entity.id
_entity.type
_entity.pdbx_description
1 polymer ?
#
loop_
_entity_poly.entity_id
_entity_poly.type
_entity_poly.pdbx_seq_one_letter_code
_entity_poly.pdbx_strand_id
1 'polypeptide(L)'
;MVNNVINVSAYTGQPPDQAGDERIYIDNGPLYPVDDVRQLLDAGDDKTTLWTRKCIQDVTGLGYEIADVRQLLQQAITEGHYLNSEWCVQRPTGPWAACDGYRLQRNEWVDTARKEMRFEYYVKFAIGKTGQILLLVSCHMSQ
;
A
#
# COMPACT_ATOMS: atom_id res chain seq x y z
N MET A 1 15.53 -6.80 -23.31
CA MET A 1 14.71 -6.22 -22.21
C MET A 1 15.57 -6.27 -20.96
N VAL A 2 15.81 -5.12 -20.31
CA VAL A 2 16.52 -5.13 -19.02
C VAL A 2 15.43 -5.34 -17.95
N ASN A 3 15.37 -6.54 -17.38
CA ASN A 3 14.54 -6.78 -16.20
C ASN A 3 15.17 -5.99 -15.05
N ASN A 4 14.45 -5.01 -14.53
CA ASN A 4 14.97 -4.19 -13.45
C ASN A 4 14.71 -4.91 -12.11
N VAL A 5 15.56 -5.89 -11.78
CA VAL A 5 15.53 -6.70 -10.54
C VAL A 5 16.00 -5.88 -9.32
N ILE A 6 15.63 -4.60 -9.28
CA ILE A 6 16.03 -3.68 -8.23
C ILE A 6 14.93 -3.63 -7.17
N ASN A 7 15.27 -4.09 -5.97
CA ASN A 7 14.49 -3.82 -4.77
C ASN A 7 14.72 -2.37 -4.31
N VAL A 8 13.65 -1.57 -4.35
CA VAL A 8 13.63 -0.17 -3.88
C VAL A 8 13.11 -0.01 -2.45
N SER A 9 12.62 -1.09 -1.84
CA SER A 9 12.16 -1.11 -0.46
C SER A 9 13.31 -1.35 0.54
N ALA A 10 13.11 -0.93 1.79
CA ALA A 10 14.05 -1.09 2.89
C ALA A 10 14.19 -2.55 3.34
N TYR A 11 13.26 -3.43 2.95
CA TYR A 11 13.38 -4.86 3.15
C TYR A 11 14.66 -5.40 2.50
N THR A 12 15.38 -6.28 3.19
CA THR A 12 16.71 -6.77 2.76
C THR A 12 16.66 -7.96 1.81
N GLY A 13 15.48 -8.54 1.58
CA GLY A 13 15.31 -9.65 0.65
C GLY A 13 15.59 -9.28 -0.81
N GLN A 14 15.85 -10.32 -1.60
CA GLN A 14 16.04 -10.19 -3.05
C GLN A 14 14.71 -10.39 -3.77
N PRO A 15 14.38 -9.53 -4.75
CA PRO A 15 13.19 -9.71 -5.56
C PRO A 15 13.41 -10.86 -6.55
N PRO A 16 12.33 -11.41 -7.11
CA PRO A 16 12.39 -12.43 -8.15
C PRO A 16 13.07 -11.93 -9.43
N ASP A 17 13.70 -12.83 -10.18
CA ASP A 17 14.45 -12.50 -11.40
C ASP A 17 13.59 -11.94 -12.54
N GLN A 18 12.28 -12.20 -12.48
CA GLN A 18 11.32 -11.81 -13.51
C GLN A 18 9.92 -11.63 -12.92
N ALA A 19 9.21 -10.63 -13.45
CA ALA A 19 7.80 -10.43 -13.12
C ALA A 19 6.98 -11.48 -13.87
N GLY A 20 6.28 -12.34 -13.12
CA GLY A 20 5.27 -13.24 -13.65
C GLY A 20 3.86 -12.70 -13.41
N ASP A 21 2.86 -13.44 -13.88
CA ASP A 21 1.45 -13.13 -13.62
C ASP A 21 1.00 -13.52 -12.20
N GLU A 22 1.77 -14.38 -11.53
CA GLU A 22 1.49 -14.85 -10.19
C GLU A 22 2.03 -13.90 -9.11
N ARG A 23 1.29 -13.79 -8.00
CA ARG A 23 1.74 -13.06 -6.82
C ARG A 23 2.83 -13.84 -6.10
N ILE A 24 3.87 -13.14 -5.68
CA ILE A 24 5.03 -13.74 -5.02
C ILE A 24 5.07 -13.27 -3.58
N TYR A 25 4.66 -14.15 -2.66
CA TYR A 25 4.54 -13.86 -1.24
C TYR A 25 5.88 -13.98 -0.50
N ILE A 26 5.98 -13.26 0.61
CA ILE A 26 7.12 -13.24 1.53
C ILE A 26 6.60 -13.74 2.88
N ASP A 27 7.27 -14.74 3.45
CA ASP A 27 6.88 -15.37 4.71
C ASP A 27 7.31 -14.55 5.94
N ASN A 28 6.80 -14.94 7.11
CA ASN A 28 7.13 -14.43 8.45
C ASN A 28 6.41 -13.16 8.93
N GLY A 29 5.31 -12.78 8.27
CA GLY A 29 4.44 -11.70 8.72
C GLY A 29 4.83 -10.32 8.16
N PRO A 30 4.33 -9.24 8.79
CA PRO A 30 4.63 -7.87 8.36
C PRO A 30 6.14 -7.61 8.34
N LEU A 31 6.62 -6.98 7.27
CA LEU A 31 8.01 -6.64 7.04
C LEU A 31 8.43 -5.38 7.77
N TYR A 32 7.49 -4.47 8.03
CA TYR A 32 7.77 -3.15 8.61
C TYR A 32 7.16 -3.04 10.02
N PRO A 33 7.97 -2.76 11.06
CA PRO A 33 7.44 -2.46 12.38
C PRO A 33 6.44 -1.31 12.34
N VAL A 34 5.32 -1.45 13.03
CA VAL A 34 4.25 -0.43 13.05
C VAL A 34 4.79 0.93 13.48
N ASP A 35 5.67 0.98 14.48
CA ASP A 35 6.23 2.25 14.97
C ASP A 35 7.06 2.99 13.91
N ASP A 36 7.82 2.28 13.08
CA ASP A 36 8.60 2.90 11.98
C ASP A 36 7.66 3.50 10.94
N VAL A 37 6.57 2.80 10.61
CA VAL A 37 5.55 3.28 9.67
C VAL A 37 4.86 4.52 10.26
N ARG A 38 4.49 4.50 11.54
CA ARG A 38 3.86 5.64 12.21
C ARG A 38 4.77 6.86 12.24
N GLN A 39 6.05 6.67 12.53
CA GLN A 39 7.01 7.77 12.53
C GLN A 39 7.11 8.44 11.14
N LEU A 40 7.11 7.66 10.07
CA LEU A 40 7.11 8.19 8.70
C LEU A 40 5.80 8.88 8.35
N LEU A 41 4.67 8.32 8.78
CA LEU A 41 3.38 8.94 8.62
C LEU A 41 3.34 10.29 9.35
N ASP A 42 3.78 10.37 10.60
CA ASP A 42 3.76 11.61 11.39
C ASP A 42 4.71 12.69 10.85
N ALA A 43 5.76 12.30 10.13
CA ALA A 43 6.75 13.22 9.57
C ALA A 43 6.23 14.10 8.41
N GLY A 44 5.10 13.76 7.79
CA GLY A 44 4.40 14.64 6.85
C GLY A 44 4.03 14.02 5.49
N ASP A 45 3.32 14.80 4.68
CA ASP A 45 2.83 14.38 3.35
C ASP A 45 3.97 14.07 2.37
N ASP A 46 5.11 14.76 2.49
CA ASP A 46 6.31 14.55 1.65
C ASP A 46 6.96 13.17 1.86
N LYS A 47 6.57 12.46 2.91
CA LYS A 47 6.99 11.08 3.19
C LYS A 47 6.12 10.03 2.53
N THR A 48 5.01 10.39 1.89
CA THR A 48 4.09 9.43 1.28
C THR A 48 4.06 9.62 -0.23
N THR A 49 4.33 8.56 -0.98
CA THR A 49 4.30 8.57 -2.45
C THR A 49 3.36 7.51 -2.97
N LEU A 50 2.36 7.91 -3.78
CA LEU A 50 1.52 6.98 -4.52
C LEU A 50 2.35 6.33 -5.63
N TRP A 51 2.60 5.03 -5.53
CA TRP A 51 3.71 4.40 -6.25
C TRP A 51 3.36 3.97 -7.68
N THR A 52 2.10 3.64 -7.95
CA THR A 52 1.63 3.20 -9.28
C THR A 52 0.54 4.11 -9.83
N ARG A 53 0.44 4.15 -11.17
CA ARG A 53 -0.62 4.91 -11.86
C ARG A 53 -2.01 4.46 -11.43
N LYS A 54 -2.21 3.15 -11.22
CA LYS A 54 -3.48 2.61 -10.74
C LYS A 54 -3.79 3.11 -9.32
N CYS A 55 -2.83 3.10 -8.41
CA CYS A 55 -3.01 3.66 -7.07
C CYS A 55 -3.40 5.14 -7.12
N ILE A 56 -2.75 5.94 -7.97
CA ILE A 56 -3.11 7.36 -8.16
C ILE A 56 -4.56 7.51 -8.63
N GLN A 57 -4.99 6.69 -9.60
CA GLN A 57 -6.37 6.70 -10.11
C GLN A 57 -7.38 6.27 -9.05
N ASP A 58 -7.08 5.22 -8.30
CA ASP A 58 -7.95 4.71 -7.24
C ASP A 58 -8.11 5.76 -6.12
N VAL A 59 -7.01 6.39 -5.67
CA VAL A 59 -7.04 7.48 -4.68
C VAL A 59 -7.83 8.70 -5.19
N THR A 60 -7.59 9.11 -6.43
CA THR A 60 -8.35 10.22 -7.05
C THR A 60 -9.84 9.90 -7.13
N GLY A 61 -10.20 8.65 -7.47
CA GLY A 61 -11.58 8.20 -7.55
C GLY A 61 -12.31 8.18 -6.21
N LEU A 62 -11.57 8.07 -5.11
CA LEU A 62 -12.09 8.23 -3.74
C LEU A 62 -12.23 9.70 -3.32
N GLY A 63 -11.67 10.64 -4.10
CA GLY A 63 -11.58 12.05 -3.71
C GLY A 63 -10.63 12.27 -2.52
N TYR A 64 -9.66 11.37 -2.33
CA TYR A 64 -8.70 11.44 -1.22
C TYR A 64 -7.45 12.23 -1.62
N GLU A 65 -6.97 13.04 -0.68
CA GLU A 65 -5.66 13.68 -0.74
C GLU A 65 -4.62 12.84 0.04
N ILE A 66 -3.34 13.24 -0.01
CA ILE A 66 -2.26 12.51 0.67
C ILE A 66 -2.51 12.41 2.19
N ALA A 67 -3.10 13.44 2.80
CA ALA A 67 -3.46 13.41 4.22
C ALA A 67 -4.49 12.31 4.55
N ASP A 68 -5.53 12.17 3.71
CA ASP A 68 -6.55 11.12 3.87
C ASP A 68 -5.95 9.74 3.71
N VAL A 69 -5.04 9.61 2.74
CA VAL A 69 -4.31 8.37 2.47
C VAL A 69 -3.39 7.99 3.64
N ARG A 70 -2.70 8.95 4.27
CA ARG A 70 -1.91 8.73 5.48
C ARG A 70 -2.78 8.25 6.63
N GLN A 71 -3.95 8.87 6.82
CA GLN A 71 -4.91 8.46 7.84
C GLN A 71 -5.44 7.04 7.56
N LEU A 72 -5.73 6.72 6.30
CA LEU A 72 -6.17 5.38 5.90
C LEU A 72 -5.10 4.32 6.20
N LEU A 73 -3.83 4.59 5.88
CA LEU A 73 -2.73 3.69 6.20
C LEU A 73 -2.54 3.55 7.72
N GLN A 74 -2.60 4.67 8.46
CA GLN A 74 -2.51 4.67 9.92
C GLN A 74 -3.59 3.76 10.54
N GLN A 75 -4.84 3.87 10.06
CA GLN A 75 -5.93 3.02 10.53
C GLN A 75 -5.75 1.57 10.11
N ALA A 76 -5.29 1.30 8.89
CA ALA A 76 -5.09 -0.05 8.40
C ALA A 76 -4.09 -0.84 9.24
N ILE A 77 -2.99 -0.21 9.69
CA ILE A 77 -1.96 -0.87 10.49
C ILE A 77 -2.30 -0.98 11.99
N THR A 78 -3.23 -0.16 12.51
CA THR A 78 -3.62 -0.21 13.94
C THR A 78 -4.94 -0.92 14.20
N GLU A 79 -5.90 -0.79 13.30
CA GLU A 79 -7.28 -1.29 13.46
C GLU A 79 -7.64 -2.34 12.40
N GLY A 80 -6.87 -2.42 11.31
CA GLY A 80 -7.07 -3.38 10.25
C GLY A 80 -6.47 -4.76 10.55
N HIS A 81 -6.55 -5.62 9.53
CA HIS A 81 -6.01 -6.96 9.56
C HIS A 81 -4.88 -7.09 8.54
N TYR A 82 -3.71 -7.50 9.00
CA TYR A 82 -2.64 -7.95 8.11
C TYR A 82 -3.11 -9.15 7.27
N LEU A 83 -2.78 -9.13 5.98
CA LEU A 83 -3.13 -10.19 5.04
C LEU A 83 -1.92 -11.02 4.64
N ASN A 84 -0.89 -10.36 4.14
CA ASN A 84 0.34 -10.98 3.62
C ASN A 84 1.38 -9.90 3.33
N SER A 85 2.61 -10.37 3.10
CA SER A 85 3.69 -9.59 2.53
C SER A 85 3.99 -10.16 1.15
N GLU A 86 4.25 -9.32 0.16
CA GLU A 86 4.50 -9.74 -1.22
C GLU A 86 5.47 -8.82 -1.96
N TRP A 87 6.12 -9.35 -2.98
CA TRP A 87 6.84 -8.55 -3.95
C TRP A 87 5.86 -7.90 -4.93
N CYS A 88 5.77 -6.58 -4.89
CA CYS A 88 5.02 -5.79 -5.86
C CYS A 88 5.96 -5.18 -6.90
N VAL A 89 5.52 -5.12 -8.16
CA VAL A 89 6.25 -4.46 -9.25
C VAL A 89 5.53 -3.15 -9.63
N GLN A 90 6.28 -2.06 -9.83
CA GLN A 90 5.67 -0.77 -10.17
C GLN A 90 4.93 -0.79 -11.51
N ARG A 91 5.47 -1.56 -12.46
CA ARG A 91 4.98 -1.83 -13.82
C ARG A 91 5.73 -3.07 -14.33
N PRO A 92 5.30 -3.78 -15.38
CA PRO A 92 5.89 -5.06 -15.79
C PRO A 92 7.43 -5.10 -15.95
N THR A 93 8.05 -3.95 -16.26
CA THR A 93 9.52 -3.80 -16.39
C THR A 93 10.15 -2.86 -15.35
N GLY A 94 9.39 -2.49 -14.32
CA GLY A 94 9.77 -1.53 -13.29
C GLY A 94 10.52 -2.18 -12.12
N PRO A 95 10.94 -1.35 -11.15
CA PRO A 95 11.52 -1.85 -9.90
C PRO A 95 10.49 -2.57 -9.03
N TRP A 96 11.02 -3.32 -8.05
CA TRP A 96 10.26 -4.10 -7.08
C TRP A 96 10.26 -3.44 -5.70
N ALA A 97 9.17 -3.60 -4.96
CA ALA A 97 9.08 -3.27 -3.55
C ALA A 97 8.47 -4.45 -2.79
N ALA A 98 9.04 -4.78 -1.63
CA ALA A 98 8.43 -5.74 -0.73
C ALA A 98 7.38 -5.01 0.10
N CYS A 99 6.11 -5.36 -0.09
CA CYS A 99 4.99 -4.63 0.47
C CYS A 99 4.26 -5.47 1.53
N ASP A 100 3.84 -4.82 2.60
CA ASP A 100 2.85 -5.38 3.52
C ASP A 100 1.44 -5.01 3.03
N GLY A 101 0.53 -5.97 3.06
CA GLY A 101 -0.87 -5.81 2.70
C GLY A 101 -1.78 -5.91 3.92
N TYR A 102 -2.65 -4.91 4.08
CA TYR A 102 -3.65 -4.83 5.15
C TYR A 102 -5.04 -4.66 4.57
N ARG A 103 -6.03 -5.18 5.30
CA ARG A 103 -7.45 -4.99 5.05
C ARG A 103 -8.06 -4.16 6.17
N LEU A 104 -8.74 -3.09 5.81
CA LEU A 104 -9.47 -2.24 6.74
C LEU A 104 -10.94 -2.16 6.34
N GLN A 105 -11.84 -2.34 7.29
CA GLN A 105 -13.27 -2.19 7.07
C GLN A 105 -13.77 -0.93 7.78
N ARG A 106 -14.46 -0.05 7.05
CA ARG A 106 -14.98 1.22 7.59
C ARG A 106 -16.44 1.36 7.24
N ASN A 107 -17.23 1.92 8.15
CA ASN A 107 -18.54 2.46 7.79
C ASN A 107 -18.33 3.91 7.36
N GLU A 108 -18.82 4.26 6.18
CA GLU A 108 -18.77 5.61 5.65
C GLU A 108 -20.16 6.06 5.23
N TRP A 109 -20.45 7.33 5.50
CA TRP A 109 -21.67 7.95 5.03
C TRP A 109 -21.57 8.19 3.53
N VAL A 110 -22.53 7.66 2.76
CA VAL A 110 -22.60 7.85 1.31
C VAL A 110 -23.72 8.84 1.00
N ASP A 111 -23.37 10.07 0.66
CA ASP A 111 -24.33 11.15 0.43
C ASP A 111 -25.40 10.81 -0.63
N THR A 112 -24.98 10.19 -1.73
CA THR A 112 -25.89 9.78 -2.82
C THR A 112 -26.93 8.74 -2.36
N ALA A 113 -26.55 7.86 -1.43
CA ALA A 113 -27.42 6.82 -0.89
C ALA A 113 -28.13 7.23 0.41
N ARG A 114 -27.70 8.34 1.02
CA ARG A 114 -28.18 8.88 2.31
C ARG A 114 -28.20 7.84 3.44
N LYS A 115 -27.15 7.02 3.51
CA LYS A 115 -26.97 6.01 4.55
C LYS A 115 -25.49 5.72 4.79
N GLU A 116 -25.20 5.11 5.93
CA GLU A 116 -23.91 4.46 6.15
C GLU A 116 -23.80 3.20 5.29
N MET A 117 -22.65 3.02 4.67
CA MET A 117 -22.28 1.84 3.92
C MET A 117 -20.92 1.34 4.41
N ARG A 118 -20.76 0.02 4.47
CA ARG A 118 -19.49 -0.60 4.82
C ARG A 118 -18.62 -0.67 3.57
N PHE A 119 -17.40 -0.19 3.70
CA PHE A 119 -16.35 -0.25 2.68
C PHE A 119 -15.23 -1.15 3.15
N GLU A 120 -14.57 -1.79 2.19
CA GLU A 120 -13.40 -2.62 2.44
C GLU A 120 -12.20 -2.08 1.65
N TYR A 121 -11.21 -1.62 2.39
CA TYR A 121 -9.98 -1.06 1.86
C TYR A 121 -8.87 -2.10 1.91
N TYR A 122 -8.15 -2.22 0.79
CA TYR A 122 -6.94 -3.02 0.69
C TYR A 122 -5.77 -2.08 0.51
N VAL A 123 -5.01 -1.91 1.59
CA VAL A 123 -3.87 -1.00 1.66
C VAL A 123 -2.60 -1.82 1.59
N LYS A 124 -1.80 -1.60 0.55
CA LYS A 124 -0.45 -2.17 0.42
C LYS A 124 0.57 -1.06 0.50
N PHE A 125 1.68 -1.30 1.19
CA PHE A 125 2.74 -0.30 1.31
C PHE A 125 4.11 -0.93 1.53
N ALA A 126 5.15 -0.17 1.21
CA ALA A 126 6.52 -0.47 1.56
C ALA A 126 7.20 0.77 2.12
N ILE A 127 8.19 0.60 3.02
CA ILE A 127 9.15 1.66 3.30
C ILE A 127 10.23 1.60 2.20
N GLY A 128 10.42 2.68 1.46
CA GLY A 128 11.48 2.83 0.47
C GLY A 128 12.85 3.02 1.12
N LYS A 129 13.92 2.65 0.42
CA LYS A 129 15.32 2.86 0.89
C LYS A 129 15.67 4.33 1.17
N THR A 130 14.90 5.26 0.60
CA THR A 130 15.01 6.71 0.82
C THR A 130 14.31 7.19 2.10
N GLY A 131 13.66 6.31 2.86
CA GLY A 131 12.87 6.68 4.04
C GLY A 131 11.53 7.33 3.69
N GLN A 132 10.91 6.91 2.58
CA GLN A 132 9.57 7.32 2.17
C GLN A 132 8.64 6.10 2.11
N ILE A 133 7.37 6.28 2.44
CA ILE A 133 6.33 5.28 2.22
C ILE A 133 6.00 5.23 0.73
N LEU A 134 6.23 4.08 0.11
CA LEU A 134 5.77 3.73 -1.23
C LEU A 134 4.41 3.05 -1.09
N LEU A 135 3.36 3.74 -1.53
CA LEU A 135 2.00 3.33 -1.27
C LEU A 135 1.30 2.76 -2.50
N LEU A 136 0.55 1.69 -2.27
CA LEU A 136 -0.32 0.99 -3.21
C LEU A 136 -1.70 0.83 -2.55
N VAL A 137 -2.60 1.78 -2.77
CA VAL A 137 -3.98 1.68 -2.29
C VAL A 137 -4.87 1.13 -3.39
N SER A 138 -5.76 0.21 -3.01
CA SER A 138 -6.94 -0.17 -3.78
C SER A 138 -8.16 -0.16 -2.88
N CYS A 139 -9.29 0.33 -3.40
CA CYS A 139 -10.57 0.30 -2.70
C CYS A 139 -11.57 -0.54 -3.50
N HIS A 140 -12.31 -1.38 -2.80
CA HIS A 140 -13.43 -2.12 -3.37
C HIS A 140 -14.65 -1.94 -2.46
N MET A 141 -15.80 -1.61 -3.05
CA MET A 141 -17.05 -1.64 -2.30
C MET A 141 -17.33 -3.09 -1.91
N SER A 142 -17.51 -3.38 -0.61
CA SER A 142 -17.91 -4.73 -0.20
C SER A 142 -19.32 -4.98 -0.75
N GLN A 143 -19.46 -5.98 -1.61
CA GLN A 143 -20.78 -6.43 -2.07
C GLN A 143 -21.59 -7.01 -0.91
#